data_AF-A0A2S9FZY3-F1
#
_entry.id   AF-A0A2S9FZY3-F1
#
_cell.length_a   1.000
_cell.length_b   1.000
_cell.length_c   1.000
_cell.angle_alpha   90.00
_cell.angle_beta   90.00
_cell.angle_gamma   90.00
#
_symmetry.space_group_name_H-M   'P 1'
#
loop_
_entity.id
_entity.type
_entity.pdbx_description
1 polymer ?
#
loop_
_entity_poly.entity_id
_entity_poly.type
_entity_poly.pdbx_seq_one_letter_code
_entity_poly.pdbx_strand_id
1 'polypeptide(L)'
;CVMGSPGYFVEFSKQHALSDDGHCRAYSAHASGTVWAEGAGMFVLQRKSAALRDRRHIIAEVRATCVNSDGRSVGLTAPSREAQ
;
A
#
# COMPACT_ATOMS: atom_id res chain seq x y z
N CYS A 1 10.93 -15.93 2.93
CA CYS A 1 11.17 -14.62 3.55
C CYS A 1 11.63 -13.67 2.46
N VAL A 2 10.77 -12.77 2.04
CA VAL A 2 11.13 -11.66 1.12
C VAL A 2 12.00 -10.63 1.87
N MET A 3 11.65 -10.35 3.12
CA MET A 3 12.45 -9.62 4.10
C MET A 3 13.49 -10.56 4.74
N GLY A 4 14.57 -10.86 4.02
CA GLY A 4 15.61 -11.78 4.49
C GLY A 4 16.46 -11.30 5.67
N SER A 5 16.22 -10.10 6.21
CA SER A 5 16.95 -9.54 7.35
C SER A 5 16.05 -8.65 8.21
N PRO A 6 16.39 -8.42 9.49
CA PRO A 6 15.59 -7.57 10.38
C PRO A 6 15.75 -6.06 10.11
N GLY A 7 16.51 -5.63 9.08
CA GLY A 7 16.87 -4.23 8.86
C GLY A 7 15.68 -3.26 8.83
N TYR A 8 14.59 -3.62 8.14
CA TYR A 8 13.38 -2.80 8.09
C TYR A 8 12.71 -2.62 9.46
N PHE A 9 12.74 -3.64 10.32
CA PHE A 9 12.18 -3.53 11.66
C PHE A 9 13.04 -2.61 12.54
N VAL A 10 14.38 -2.72 12.46
CA VAL A 10 15.30 -1.87 13.22
C VAL A 10 15.16 -0.41 12.82
N GLU A 11 15.17 -0.10 11.53
CA GLU A 11 15.13 1.28 11.05
C GLU A 11 13.77 1.96 11.28
N PHE A 12 12.64 1.25 11.18
CA PHE A 12 11.33 1.83 11.46
C PHE A 12 11.02 1.92 12.95
N SER A 13 11.63 1.06 13.79
CA SER A 13 11.57 1.22 15.25
C SER A 13 12.22 2.53 15.70
N LYS A 14 13.37 2.89 15.12
CA LYS A 14 14.07 4.17 15.43
C LYS A 14 13.26 5.41 15.05
N GLN A 15 12.37 5.28 14.07
CA GLN A 15 11.49 6.36 13.61
C GLN A 15 10.16 6.39 14.36
N HIS A 16 9.93 5.47 15.32
CA HIS A 16 8.65 5.29 16.00
C HIS A 16 7.47 5.07 15.04
N ALA A 17 7.72 4.38 13.92
CA ALA A 17 6.73 4.13 12.89
C ALA A 17 6.00 2.78 13.07
N LEU A 18 6.57 1.86 13.85
CA LEU A 18 5.95 0.56 14.13
C LEU A 18 4.96 0.65 15.29
N SER A 19 3.84 -0.09 15.18
CA SER A 19 2.89 -0.26 16.29
C SER A 19 3.57 -0.98 17.46
N ASP A 20 3.24 -0.59 18.68
CA ASP A 20 3.72 -1.19 19.92
C ASP A 20 3.17 -2.59 20.21
N ASP A 21 2.00 -2.92 19.66
CA ASP A 21 1.30 -4.20 19.89
C ASP A 21 1.33 -5.16 18.70
N GLY A 22 2.02 -4.80 17.63
CA GLY A 22 2.12 -5.62 16.43
C GLY A 22 0.84 -5.69 15.59
N HIS A 23 -0.05 -4.69 15.68
CA HIS A 23 -1.25 -4.60 14.86
C HIS A 23 -1.41 -3.27 14.11
N CYS A 24 -1.71 -3.35 12.80
CA CYS A 24 -2.22 -2.21 12.05
C CYS A 24 -3.69 -1.96 12.41
N ARG A 25 -3.96 -0.92 13.20
CA ARG A 25 -5.32 -0.56 13.65
C ARG A 25 -5.93 0.59 12.82
N ALA A 26 -6.21 0.33 11.54
CA ALA A 26 -6.74 1.34 10.62
C ALA A 26 -7.98 2.07 11.19
N TYR A 27 -7.93 3.41 11.20
CA TYR A 27 -9.01 4.31 11.67
C TYR A 27 -9.40 4.19 13.15
N SER A 28 -8.64 3.47 13.97
CA SER A 28 -8.89 3.36 15.41
C SER A 28 -8.34 4.55 16.19
N ALA A 29 -9.04 4.95 17.26
CA ALA A 29 -8.52 5.90 18.25
C ALA A 29 -7.28 5.36 19.01
N HIS A 30 -7.04 4.04 18.95
CA HIS A 30 -5.90 3.36 19.56
C HIS A 30 -4.82 2.99 18.53
N ALA A 31 -4.80 3.62 17.34
CA ALA A 31 -3.74 3.39 16.36
C ALA A 31 -2.41 3.97 16.85
N SER A 32 -1.38 3.13 16.96
CA SER A 32 -0.04 3.50 17.45
C SER A 32 1.08 3.37 16.41
N GLY A 33 0.79 2.86 15.21
CA GLY A 33 1.77 2.69 14.13
C GLY A 33 1.33 1.65 13.09
N THR A 34 2.28 1.13 12.33
CA THR A 34 2.07 0.07 11.32
C THR A 34 2.91 -1.18 11.61
N VAL A 35 2.72 -2.24 10.82
CA VAL A 35 3.47 -3.50 10.89
C VAL A 35 3.84 -3.94 9.48
N TRP A 36 5.01 -4.55 9.34
CA TRP A 36 5.45 -5.12 8.07
C TRP A 36 4.85 -6.50 7.82
N ALA A 37 4.46 -6.74 6.57
CA ALA A 37 3.99 -8.03 6.08
C ALA A 37 4.69 -8.39 4.78
N GLU A 38 4.71 -9.67 4.44
CA GLU A 38 5.21 -10.18 3.17
C GLU A 38 4.05 -10.68 2.30
N GLY A 39 4.16 -10.54 0.99
CA GLY A 39 3.17 -11.06 0.04
C GLY A 39 3.60 -10.88 -1.41
N ALA A 40 3.03 -11.68 -2.30
CA ALA A 40 3.21 -11.55 -3.75
C ALA A 40 1.86 -11.78 -4.45
N GLY A 41 1.60 -11.01 -5.50
CA GLY A 41 0.38 -11.11 -6.31
C GLY A 41 0.62 -10.60 -7.73
N MET A 42 -0.14 -11.13 -8.69
CA MET A 42 -0.07 -10.74 -10.09
C MET A 42 -1.48 -10.65 -10.68
N PHE A 43 -1.69 -9.63 -11.50
CA PHE A 43 -2.90 -9.48 -12.30
C PHE A 43 -2.52 -9.48 -13.78
N VAL A 44 -3.37 -10.07 -14.61
CA VAL A 44 -3.25 -9.99 -16.07
C VAL A 44 -4.31 -9.03 -16.56
N LEU A 45 -3.88 -7.97 -17.25
CA LEU A 45 -4.78 -6.98 -17.82
C LEU A 45 -4.97 -7.24 -19.31
N GLN A 46 -6.22 -7.10 -19.76
CA GLN A 46 -6.59 -7.17 -21.16
C GLN A 46 -7.62 -6.07 -21.44
N ARG A 47 -7.65 -5.56 -22.68
CA ARG A 47 -8.77 -4.71 -23.10
C ARG A 47 -10.08 -5.48 -22.93
N LYS A 48 -11.09 -4.84 -22.32
CA LYS A 48 -12.42 -5.43 -22.08
C LYS A 48 -13.03 -6.06 -23.33
N SER A 49 -12.93 -5.39 -24.48
CA SER A 49 -13.44 -5.91 -25.75
C SER A 49 -12.79 -7.23 -26.18
N ALA A 50 -11.49 -7.38 -25.95
CA ALA A 50 -10.77 -8.60 -26.26
C ALA A 50 -11.11 -9.73 -25.26
N ALA A 51 -11.18 -9.40 -23.97
CA ALA A 51 -11.61 -10.36 -22.94
C ALA A 51 -13.03 -10.90 -23.21
N LEU A 52 -13.97 -10.04 -23.64
CA LEU A 52 -15.33 -10.43 -24.02
C LEU A 52 -15.35 -11.33 -25.26
N ARG A 53 -14.64 -10.93 -26.34
CA ARG A 53 -14.54 -11.72 -27.57
C ARG A 53 -13.95 -13.11 -27.29
N ASP A 54 -12.91 -13.15 -26.46
CA ASP A 54 -12.19 -14.37 -26.11
C ASP A 54 -12.89 -15.15 -24.96
N ARG A 55 -14.08 -14.70 -24.50
CA ARG A 55 -14.89 -15.29 -23.42
C ARG A 55 -14.08 -15.55 -22.13
N ARG A 56 -13.18 -14.63 -21.78
CA ARG A 56 -12.37 -14.70 -20.56
C ARG A 56 -13.22 -14.38 -19.34
N HIS A 57 -12.89 -15.01 -18.21
CA HIS A 57 -13.44 -14.63 -16.92
C HIS A 57 -12.84 -13.29 -16.48
N ILE A 58 -13.69 -12.27 -16.33
CA ILE A 58 -13.30 -10.93 -15.91
C ILE A 58 -13.64 -10.78 -14.42
N ILE A 59 -12.63 -10.59 -13.58
CA ILE A 59 -12.81 -10.43 -12.12
C ILE A 59 -13.14 -9.00 -11.72
N ALA A 60 -12.69 -8.01 -12.48
CA ALA A 60 -12.92 -6.58 -12.25
C ALA A 60 -12.59 -5.76 -13.51
N GLU A 61 -13.04 -4.51 -13.56
CA GLU A 61 -12.70 -3.54 -14.61
C GLU A 61 -11.91 -2.37 -14.01
N VAL A 62 -10.72 -2.08 -14.55
CA VAL A 62 -9.93 -0.89 -14.19
C VAL A 62 -10.48 0.31 -14.96
N ARG A 63 -11.16 1.23 -14.27
CA ARG A 63 -11.81 2.40 -14.89
C ARG A 63 -10.85 3.56 -15.14
N ALA A 64 -9.97 3.81 -14.19
CA ALA A 64 -8.94 4.85 -14.25
C ALA A 64 -7.82 4.53 -13.24
N THR A 65 -6.65 5.13 -13.47
CA THR A 65 -5.52 5.13 -12.54
C THR A 65 -4.88 6.51 -12.57
N CYS A 66 -4.59 7.09 -11.40
CA CYS A 66 -3.96 8.39 -11.28
C CYS A 66 -2.77 8.31 -10.33
N VAL A 67 -1.75 9.13 -10.55
CA VAL A 67 -0.55 9.27 -9.71
C VAL A 67 -0.17 10.74 -9.56
N ASN A 68 0.34 11.12 -8.40
CA ASN A 68 0.88 12.46 -8.13
C ASN A 68 1.94 12.40 -7.00
N SER A 69 2.20 13.52 -6.32
CA SER A 69 3.13 13.63 -5.20
C SER A 69 2.57 14.58 -4.14
N ASP A 70 2.86 14.30 -2.87
CA ASP A 70 2.51 15.18 -1.73
C ASP A 70 3.16 16.57 -1.83
N GLY A 71 4.25 16.73 -2.61
CA GLY A 71 4.95 17.99 -2.77
C GLY A 71 5.50 18.54 -1.45
N ARG A 72 5.35 19.85 -1.22
CA ARG A 72 5.77 20.49 0.04
C ARG A 72 4.70 20.32 1.11
N SER A 73 4.90 19.37 2.03
CA SER A 73 4.04 19.15 3.20
C SER A 73 4.73 19.58 4.51
N VAL A 74 4.11 19.29 5.66
CA VAL A 74 4.63 19.61 7.00
C VAL A 74 5.86 18.79 7.42
N GLY A 75 6.25 17.79 6.63
CA GLY A 75 7.46 17.00 6.83
C GLY A 75 7.63 15.98 5.72
N LEU A 76 8.87 15.55 5.46
CA LEU A 76 9.21 14.68 4.32
C LEU A 76 8.38 13.38 4.26
N THR A 77 7.98 12.84 5.41
CA THR A 77 7.21 11.59 5.53
C THR A 77 5.74 11.82 5.91
N ALA A 78 5.31 13.08 6.08
CA ALA A 78 3.96 13.40 6.49
C ALA A 78 3.04 13.45 5.26
N PRO A 79 1.89 12.75 5.29
CA PRO A 79 0.95 12.72 4.16
C PRO A 79 0.31 14.09 3.92
N SER A 80 -0.08 14.38 2.68
CA SER A 80 -0.80 15.60 2.31
C SER A 80 -2.28 15.33 2.00
N ARG A 81 -3.19 16.02 2.69
CA ARG A 81 -4.63 15.95 2.39
C ARG A 81 -4.96 16.54 1.02
N GLU A 82 -4.28 17.62 0.63
CA GLU A 82 -4.57 18.33 -0.61
C GLU A 82 -4.10 17.55 -1.84
N ALA A 83 -3.10 16.68 -1.67
CA ALA A 83 -2.61 15.81 -2.74
C ALA A 83 -3.37 14.47 -2.83
N GLN A 84 -4.15 14.08 -1.82
CA GLN A 84 -4.98 12.87 -1.86
C GLN A 84 -6.35 13.15 -2.48
#